data_AF-A0A816F3W9-F1
#
_entry.id   AF-A0A816F3W9-F1
#
_cell.length_a   1.000
_cell.length_b   1.000
_cell.length_c   1.000
_cell.angle_alpha   90.00
_cell.angle_beta   90.00
_cell.angle_gamma   90.00
#
_symmetry.space_group_name_H-M   'P 1'
#
loop_
_entity.id
_entity.type
_entity.pdbx_description
1 polymer ?
#
loop_
_entity_poly.entity_id
_entity_poly.type
_entity_poly.pdbx_seq_one_letter_code
_entity_poly.pdbx_strand_id
1 'polypeptide(L)'
;MRANKTQHLLQDNDVKFWGNDIWPGNSPDLNVAECIGSIIKDEVETKMLSETEYNRYHEDTLKMHVENVLTSMEEDTELFETLLCSYPSRLSSVKNVNGRHTDY
;
A
#
# COMPACT_ATOMS: atom_id res chain seq x y z
N MET A 1 -14.50 -3.87 17.43
CA MET A 1 -15.64 -3.96 16.49
C MET A 1 -15.26 -4.94 15.39
N ARG A 2 -16.09 -5.94 15.04
CA ARG A 2 -15.79 -6.90 13.97
C ARG A 2 -16.63 -6.57 12.73
N ALA A 3 -16.02 -6.56 11.55
CA ALA A 3 -16.67 -6.25 10.27
C ALA A 3 -17.35 -7.51 9.68
N ASN A 4 -18.35 -8.07 10.39
CA ASN A 4 -18.93 -9.38 10.08
C ASN A 4 -19.48 -9.49 8.64
N LYS A 5 -20.11 -8.42 8.12
CA LYS A 5 -20.65 -8.42 6.74
C LYS A 5 -19.54 -8.56 5.68
N THR A 6 -18.42 -7.87 5.87
CA THR A 6 -17.26 -7.94 4.98
C THR A 6 -16.61 -9.32 5.06
N GLN A 7 -16.50 -9.89 6.27
CA GLN A 7 -15.92 -11.23 6.45
C GLN A 7 -16.76 -12.32 5.76
N HIS A 8 -18.09 -12.28 5.87
CA HIS A 8 -18.95 -13.21 5.14
C HIS A 8 -18.80 -13.05 3.62
N LEU A 9 -18.77 -11.82 3.11
CA LEU A 9 -18.57 -11.59 1.68
C LEU A 9 -17.25 -12.19 1.17
N LEU A 10 -16.15 -12.05 1.92
CA LEU A 10 -14.86 -12.63 1.56
C LEU A 10 -14.91 -14.17 1.58
N GLN A 11 -15.57 -14.75 2.59
CA GLN A 11 -15.76 -16.20 2.71
C GLN A 11 -16.62 -16.76 1.57
N ASP A 12 -17.71 -16.08 1.23
CA ASP A 12 -18.63 -16.47 0.14
C ASP A 12 -17.94 -16.45 -1.24
N ASN A 13 -16.82 -15.71 -1.37
CA ASN A 13 -16.01 -15.62 -2.59
C ASN A 13 -14.67 -16.37 -2.48
N ASP A 14 -14.52 -17.29 -1.52
CA ASP A 14 -13.30 -18.10 -1.30
C ASP A 14 -12.00 -17.29 -1.10
N VAL A 15 -12.11 -16.03 -0.66
CA VAL A 15 -10.95 -15.18 -0.37
C VAL A 15 -10.45 -15.48 1.04
N LYS A 16 -9.22 -16.01 1.13
CA LYS A 16 -8.53 -16.20 2.40
C LYS A 16 -8.03 -14.86 2.93
N PHE A 17 -8.31 -14.57 4.20
CA PHE A 17 -7.85 -13.37 4.88
C PHE A 17 -7.36 -13.67 6.29
N TRP A 18 -6.54 -12.78 6.83
CA TRP A 18 -6.11 -12.80 8.21
C TRP A 18 -7.06 -11.99 9.09
N GLY A 19 -7.63 -12.63 10.11
CA GLY A 19 -8.39 -11.95 11.15
C GLY A 19 -7.47 -11.28 12.16
N ASN A 20 -8.07 -10.60 13.15
CA ASN A 20 -7.34 -9.92 14.23
C ASN A 20 -6.53 -10.88 15.14
N ASP A 21 -6.71 -12.19 14.98
CA ASP A 21 -5.93 -13.25 15.63
C ASP A 21 -4.55 -13.44 14.98
N ILE A 22 -4.41 -13.07 13.69
CA ILE A 22 -3.17 -13.19 12.93
C ILE A 22 -2.60 -11.81 12.59
N TRP A 23 -3.45 -10.86 12.17
CA TRP A 23 -3.01 -9.51 11.83
C TRP A 23 -3.07 -8.58 13.04
N PRO A 24 -1.92 -8.09 13.53
CA PRO A 24 -1.89 -7.19 14.67
C PRO A 24 -2.51 -5.83 14.33
N GLY A 25 -3.24 -5.26 15.28
CA GLY A 25 -3.72 -3.89 15.17
C GLY A 25 -2.56 -2.89 15.23
N ASN A 26 -2.69 -1.76 14.51
CA ASN A 26 -1.69 -0.68 14.46
C ASN A 26 -0.32 -1.11 13.91
N SER A 27 -0.28 -2.01 12.92
CA SER A 27 0.97 -2.47 12.29
C SER A 27 1.01 -2.16 10.79
N PRO A 28 1.04 -0.86 10.41
CA PRO A 28 1.19 -0.46 9.00
C PRO A 28 2.56 -0.87 8.43
N ASP A 29 3.59 -0.98 9.27
CA ASP A 29 4.94 -1.41 8.92
C ASP A 29 5.02 -2.87 8.44
N LEU A 30 4.03 -3.70 8.80
CA LEU A 30 3.85 -5.04 8.25
C LEU A 30 3.03 -5.06 6.95
N ASN A 31 2.31 -3.99 6.62
CA ASN A 31 1.48 -3.92 5.43
C ASN A 31 2.28 -3.43 4.22
N VAL A 32 2.70 -4.35 3.37
CA VAL A 32 3.41 -4.03 2.11
C VAL A 32 2.61 -3.05 1.24
N ALA A 33 1.28 -3.04 1.31
CA ALA A 33 0.44 -2.10 0.56
C ALA A 33 0.59 -0.64 1.01
N GLU A 34 0.98 -0.36 2.27
CA GLU A 34 1.26 1.00 2.74
C GLU A 34 2.53 1.55 2.06
N CYS A 35 3.50 0.68 1.75
CA CYS A 35 4.68 1.07 0.98
C CYS A 35 4.31 1.40 -0.47
N ILE A 36 3.40 0.64 -1.08
CA ILE A 36 2.87 0.98 -2.42
C ILE A 36 2.18 2.34 -2.38
N GLY A 37 1.36 2.60 -1.34
CA GLY A 37 0.69 3.90 -1.17
C GLY A 37 1.68 5.07 -1.08
N SER A 38 2.79 4.89 -0.36
CA SER A 38 3.86 5.88 -0.26
C SER A 38 4.57 6.11 -1.60
N ILE A 39 4.88 5.04 -2.34
CA ILE A 39 5.50 5.12 -3.67
C ILE A 39 4.60 5.88 -4.64
N ILE A 40 3.32 5.51 -4.72
CA ILE A 40 2.34 6.18 -5.58
C ILE A 40 2.26 7.67 -5.22
N LYS A 41 2.19 8.00 -3.93
CA LYS A 41 2.14 9.39 -3.47
C LYS A 41 3.36 10.18 -3.95
N ASP A 42 4.56 9.64 -3.79
CA ASP A 42 5.80 10.34 -4.12
C ASP A 42 5.97 10.52 -5.64
N GLU A 43 5.55 9.54 -6.44
CA GLU A 43 5.51 9.66 -7.90
C GLU A 43 4.47 10.68 -8.38
N VAL A 44 3.25 10.65 -7.81
CA VAL A 44 2.21 11.64 -8.11
C VAL A 44 2.67 13.03 -7.72
N GLU A 45 3.29 13.19 -6.54
CA GLU A 45 3.85 14.45 -6.07
C GLU A 45 4.92 14.97 -7.03
N THR A 46 5.81 14.11 -7.51
CA THR A 46 6.83 14.45 -8.52
C THR A 46 6.18 14.97 -9.81
N LYS A 47 5.15 14.28 -10.31
CA LYS A 47 4.41 14.72 -11.51
C LYS A 47 3.70 16.05 -11.27
N MET A 48 3.05 16.23 -10.13
CA MET A 48 2.36 17.49 -9.77
C MET A 48 3.34 18.67 -9.62
N LEU A 49 4.54 18.43 -9.07
CA LEU A 49 5.58 19.47 -8.96
C LEU A 49 6.15 19.87 -10.33
N SER A 50 6.15 18.94 -11.30
CA SER A 50 6.54 19.22 -12.68
C SER A 50 5.46 19.90 -13.53
N GLU A 51 4.22 19.98 -13.02
CA GLU A 51 3.09 20.56 -13.73
C GLU A 51 3.19 22.09 -13.76
N THR A 52 3.18 22.64 -14.98
CA THR A 52 3.34 24.07 -15.25
C THR A 52 2.11 24.70 -15.88
N GLU A 53 1.13 23.89 -16.26
CA GLU A 53 -0.10 24.38 -16.87
C GLU A 53 -1.00 25.12 -15.88
N TYR A 54 -1.87 25.98 -16.43
CA TYR A 54 -2.82 26.79 -15.65
C TYR A 54 -3.72 25.93 -14.74
N ASN A 55 -4.02 24.69 -15.15
CA ASN A 55 -4.91 23.79 -14.44
C ASN A 55 -4.21 22.94 -13.37
N ARG A 56 -2.94 23.20 -13.03
CA ARG A 56 -2.18 22.32 -12.11
C ARG A 56 -2.82 22.01 -10.76
N TYR A 57 -3.70 22.87 -10.27
CA TYR A 57 -4.40 22.70 -8.99
C TYR A 57 -5.81 22.14 -9.13
N HIS A 58 -6.23 21.75 -10.32
CA HIS A 58 -7.51 21.09 -10.55
C HIS A 58 -7.46 19.62 -10.14
N GLU A 59 -8.59 19.14 -9.62
CA GLU A 59 -8.80 17.74 -9.28
C GLU A 59 -8.57 16.82 -10.50
N ASP A 60 -8.94 17.26 -11.69
CA ASP A 60 -8.78 16.47 -12.92
C ASP A 60 -7.30 16.25 -13.27
N THR A 61 -6.44 17.24 -13.01
CA THR A 61 -5.00 17.10 -13.20
C THR A 61 -4.42 16.12 -12.19
N LEU A 62 -4.88 16.17 -10.93
CA LEU A 62 -4.49 15.17 -9.92
C LEU A 62 -4.93 13.76 -10.35
N LYS A 63 -6.18 13.59 -10.78
CA LYS A 63 -6.69 12.29 -11.25
C LYS A 63 -5.89 11.73 -12.42
N MET A 64 -5.62 12.57 -13.42
CA MET A 64 -4.80 12.18 -14.57
C MET A 64 -3.41 11.70 -14.13
N HIS A 65 -2.75 12.42 -13.20
CA HIS A 65 -1.43 12.00 -12.72
C HIS A 65 -1.48 10.72 -11.88
N VAL A 66 -2.52 10.53 -11.07
CA VAL A 66 -2.77 9.26 -10.35
C VAL A 66 -2.97 8.10 -11.32
N GLU A 67 -3.83 8.26 -12.33
CA GLU A 67 -4.06 7.25 -13.36
C GLU A 67 -2.77 6.91 -14.10
N ASN A 68 -2.00 7.93 -14.51
CA ASN A 68 -0.72 7.73 -15.20
C ASN A 68 0.28 6.92 -14.36
N VAL A 69 0.38 7.20 -13.06
CA VAL A 69 1.27 6.46 -12.13
C VAL A 69 0.78 5.02 -12.00
N LEU A 70 -0.51 4.81 -11.74
CA LEU A 70 -1.07 3.46 -11.59
C LEU A 70 -0.87 2.62 -12.86
N THR A 71 -1.11 3.19 -14.04
CA THR A 71 -0.88 2.51 -15.32
C THR A 71 0.59 2.21 -15.56
N SER A 72 1.52 3.10 -15.19
CA SER A 72 2.96 2.81 -15.33
C SER A 72 3.44 1.70 -14.40
N MET A 73 2.79 1.53 -13.24
CA MET A 73 3.14 0.52 -12.26
C MET A 73 2.50 -0.84 -12.52
N GLU A 74 1.46 -0.93 -13.36
CA GLU A 74 0.67 -2.16 -13.58
C GLU A 74 1.54 -3.36 -13.95
N GLU A 75 2.59 -3.13 -14.73
CA GLU A 75 3.51 -4.16 -15.23
C GLU A 75 4.87 -4.14 -14.52
N ASP A 76 5.02 -3.37 -13.43
CA ASP A 76 6.26 -3.32 -12.65
C ASP A 76 6.38 -4.53 -11.72
N THR A 77 6.64 -5.69 -12.33
CA THR A 77 6.76 -6.95 -11.61
C THR A 77 7.91 -6.94 -10.61
N GLU A 78 9.02 -6.25 -10.92
CA GLU A 78 10.19 -6.18 -10.05
C GLU A 78 9.86 -5.44 -8.74
N LEU A 79 9.12 -4.33 -8.83
CA LEU A 79 8.63 -3.61 -7.66
C LEU A 79 7.76 -4.51 -6.78
N PHE A 80 6.74 -5.15 -7.36
CA PHE A 80 5.82 -5.99 -6.58
C PHE A 80 6.52 -7.20 -5.97
N GLU A 81 7.40 -7.86 -6.72
CA GLU A 81 8.19 -8.98 -6.21
C GLU A 81 9.10 -8.56 -5.07
N THR A 82 9.81 -7.43 -5.20
CA THR A 82 10.69 -6.89 -4.16
C THR A 82 9.90 -6.60 -2.88
N LEU A 83 8.74 -5.96 -3.04
CA LEU A 83 7.85 -5.62 -1.94
C LEU A 83 7.34 -6.86 -1.21
N LEU A 84 6.85 -7.87 -1.93
CA LEU A 84 6.39 -9.14 -1.35
C LEU A 84 7.54 -9.91 -0.69
N CYS A 85 8.70 -9.97 -1.33
CA CYS A 85 9.90 -10.62 -0.81
C CYS A 85 10.49 -9.92 0.43
N SER A 86 10.12 -8.65 0.69
CA SER A 86 10.50 -7.94 1.91
C SER A 86 9.74 -8.40 3.17
N TYR A 87 8.64 -9.14 3.03
CA TYR A 87 7.79 -9.48 4.17
C TYR A 87 8.51 -10.29 5.28
N PRO A 88 9.34 -11.31 4.97
CA PRO A 88 10.11 -12.00 6.00
C PRO A 88 11.11 -11.11 6.76
N SER A 89 11.71 -10.12 6.10
CA SER A 89 12.63 -9.19 6.78
C SER A 89 11.87 -8.22 7.68
N ARG A 90 10.67 -7.76 7.30
CA ARG A 90 9.76 -6.98 8.17
C ARG A 90 9.44 -7.73 9.46
N LEU A 91 9.02 -9.00 9.35
CA LEU A 91 8.76 -9.86 10.52
C LEU A 91 10.00 -10.02 11.40
N SER A 92 11.17 -10.16 10.79
CA SER A 92 12.45 -10.25 11.52
C SER A 92 12.77 -8.96 12.27
N SER A 93 12.54 -7.79 11.65
CA SER A 93 12.71 -6.48 12.30
C SER A 93 11.78 -6.33 13.49
N VAL A 94 10.49 -6.64 13.35
CA VAL A 94 9.51 -6.61 14.45
C VAL A 94 9.95 -7.52 15.60
N LYS A 95 10.45 -8.72 15.29
CA LYS A 95 10.99 -9.65 16.29
C LYS A 95 12.20 -9.05 17.02
N ASN A 96 13.13 -8.44 16.29
CA ASN A 96 14.34 -7.85 16.87
C ASN A 96 14.03 -6.67 17.81
N VAL A 97 12.96 -5.92 17.55
CA VAL A 97 12.51 -4.82 18.41
C VAL A 97 11.44 -5.22 19.42
N ASN A 98 11.20 -6.53 19.61
CA ASN A 98 10.21 -7.09 20.54
C ASN A 98 8.78 -6.55 20.34
N GLY A 99 8.33 -6.46 19.09
CA GLY A 99 6.97 -6.01 18.75
C GLY A 99 6.77 -4.50 18.77
N ARG A 100 7.84 -3.71 18.88
CA ARG A 100 7.80 -2.25 18.73
C ARG A 100 7.81 -1.85 17.25
N HIS A 101 7.61 -0.56 17.00
CA HIS A 101 7.64 0.02 15.66
C HIS A 101 8.99 -0.21 14.97
N THR A 102 8.93 -0.41 13.65
CA THR A 102 10.09 -0.59 12.77
C THR A 102 10.15 0.53 11.72
N ASP A 103 11.29 0.67 11.04
CA ASP A 103 11.51 1.68 9.99
C ASP A 103 10.88 1.32 8.63
N TYR A 104 9.96 0.35 8.62
CA TYR A 104 9.30 -0.16 7.41
C TYR A 104 7.96 0.50 7.10
#